data_AF-A0A1X0DV67-F1
#
_entry.id   AF-A0A1X0DV67-F1
#
_cell.length_a   1.000
_cell.length_b   1.000
_cell.length_c   1.000
_cell.angle_alpha   90.00
_cell.angle_beta   90.00
_cell.angle_gamma   90.00
#
_symmetry.space_group_name_H-M   'P 1'
#
loop_
_entity.id
_entity.type
_entity.pdbx_description
1 polymer ?
#
loop_
_entity_poly.entity_id
_entity_poly.type
_entity_poly.pdbx_seq_one_letter_code
_entity_poly.pdbx_strand_id
1 'polypeptide(L)'
;MAADDPLSQQRVLFLADVFSRAQLAKWIGVSPSQTSRWASGEERPGPAAAPALIDLEHVYSRARLVWGGDSARIWMESANAFLGGARPLDVLLTDGPARVLQALDAEMWGGAA
;
A
#
# COMPACT_ATOMS: atom_id res chain seq x y z
N MET A 1 22.09 8.71 -6.74
CA MET A 1 21.84 8.49 -5.31
C MET A 1 20.36 8.75 -5.11
N ALA A 2 19.55 7.74 -4.77
CA ALA A 2 18.14 7.98 -4.48
C ALA A 2 18.08 9.05 -3.38
N ALA A 3 17.26 10.08 -3.56
CA ALA A 3 17.09 11.10 -2.54
C ALA A 3 16.70 10.41 -1.22
N ASP A 4 17.33 10.82 -0.14
CA ASP A 4 17.04 10.27 1.18
C ASP A 4 15.55 10.51 1.49
N ASP A 5 14.76 9.45 1.68
CA ASP A 5 13.33 9.57 1.96
C ASP A 5 13.12 9.88 3.45
N PRO A 6 12.82 11.14 3.81
CA PRO A 6 12.73 11.54 5.22
C PRO A 6 11.49 10.97 5.90
N LEU A 7 10.50 10.47 5.13
CA LEU A 7 9.24 9.94 5.65
C LEU A 7 9.26 8.42 5.82
N SER A 8 10.39 7.77 5.54
CA SER A 8 10.48 6.31 5.47
C SER A 8 9.97 5.61 6.74
N GLN A 9 10.42 6.05 7.92
CA GLN A 9 9.97 5.47 9.20
C GLN A 9 8.48 5.73 9.44
N GLN A 10 8.02 6.96 9.21
CA GLN A 10 6.63 7.35 9.43
C GLN A 10 5.69 6.56 8.52
N ARG A 11 6.07 6.33 7.27
CA ARG A 11 5.34 5.49 6.32
C ARG A 11 5.20 4.06 6.82
N VAL A 12 6.30 3.47 7.31
CA VAL A 12 6.25 2.11 7.86
C VAL A 12 5.33 2.03 9.07
N LEU A 13 5.40 3.01 9.97
CA LEU A 13 4.52 3.07 11.16
C LEU A 13 3.05 3.22 10.75
N PHE A 14 2.75 4.13 9.84
CA PHE A 14 1.40 4.34 9.32
C PHE A 14 0.83 3.08 8.67
N LEU A 15 1.58 2.46 7.75
CA LEU A 15 1.13 1.23 7.08
C LEU A 15 1.03 0.04 8.05
N ALA A 16 1.88 -0.03 9.07
CA ALA A 16 1.84 -1.08 10.07
C ALA A 16 0.64 -0.94 11.01
N ASP A 17 0.14 0.27 11.26
CA ASP A 17 -1.09 0.51 11.99
C ASP A 17 -2.31 0.01 11.19
N VAL A 18 -2.30 0.24 9.87
CA VAL A 18 -3.38 -0.17 8.97
C VAL A 18 -3.39 -1.67 8.69
N PHE A 19 -2.24 -2.27 8.40
CA PHE A 19 -2.12 -3.64 7.87
C PHE A 19 -1.28 -4.58 8.74
N SER A 20 -0.79 -4.17 9.91
CA SER A 20 0.20 -4.91 10.71
C SER A 20 1.57 -5.10 10.04
N ARG A 21 2.61 -5.18 10.86
CA ARG A 21 3.99 -5.44 10.40
C ARG A 21 4.13 -6.79 9.71
N ALA A 22 3.40 -7.80 10.16
CA ALA A 22 3.48 -9.16 9.61
C ALA A 22 2.95 -9.23 8.17
N GLN A 23 1.85 -8.53 7.85
CA GLN A 23 1.34 -8.48 6.49
C GLN A 23 2.31 -7.71 5.58
N LEU A 24 2.84 -6.57 6.04
CA LEU A 24 3.86 -5.83 5.29
C LEU A 24 5.08 -6.72 4.98
N ALA A 25 5.59 -7.44 5.97
CA ALA A 25 6.72 -8.35 5.79
C ALA A 25 6.44 -9.41 4.72
N LYS A 26 5.25 -10.02 4.78
CA LYS A 26 4.80 -11.02 3.80
C LYS A 26 4.72 -10.46 2.39
N TRP A 27 4.14 -9.27 2.22
CA TRP A 27 3.93 -8.66 0.90
C TRP A 27 5.23 -8.18 0.26
N ILE A 28 6.13 -7.63 1.06
CA ILE A 28 7.43 -7.12 0.58
C ILE A 28 8.46 -8.26 0.43
N GLY A 29 8.20 -9.44 0.99
CA GLY A 29 9.11 -10.58 0.92
C GLY A 29 10.32 -10.46 1.87
N VAL A 30 10.12 -9.87 3.05
CA VAL A 30 11.15 -9.68 4.08
C VAL A 30 10.78 -10.36 5.39
N SER A 31 11.72 -10.44 6.33
CA SER A 31 11.40 -10.97 7.65
C SER A 31 10.56 -9.99 8.48
N PRO A 32 9.73 -10.48 9.42
CA PRO A 32 9.03 -9.62 10.39
C PRO A 32 9.98 -8.76 11.23
N SER A 33 11.19 -9.26 11.51
CA SER A 33 12.21 -8.50 12.24
C SER A 33 12.70 -7.28 11.46
N GLN A 34 12.85 -7.38 10.12
CA GLN A 34 13.20 -6.22 9.29
C GLN A 34 12.14 -5.12 9.38
N THR A 35 10.86 -5.46 9.28
CA THR A 35 9.78 -4.46 9.41
C THR A 35 9.75 -3.80 10.80
N SER A 36 10.15 -4.52 11.85
CA SER A 36 10.30 -3.94 13.19
C SER A 36 11.47 -2.97 13.28
N ARG A 37 12.63 -3.31 12.68
CA ARG A 37 13.78 -2.39 12.61
C ARG A 37 13.46 -1.13 11.82
N TRP A 38 12.72 -1.25 10.72
CA TRP A 38 12.24 -0.09 9.96
C TRP A 38 11.31 0.80 10.78
N ALA A 39 10.38 0.22 11.52
CA ALA A 39 9.48 0.96 12.40
C ALA A 39 10.23 1.69 13.54
N SER A 40 11.30 1.10 14.06
CA SER A 40 12.16 1.71 15.09
C SER A 40 13.13 2.77 14.56
N GLY A 41 13.35 2.82 13.23
CA GLY A 41 14.34 3.68 12.60
C GLY A 41 15.78 3.14 12.63
N GLU A 42 16.01 1.96 13.20
CA GLU A 42 17.31 1.26 13.23
C GLU A 42 17.82 0.89 11.83
N GLU A 43 16.91 0.56 10.91
CA GLU A 43 17.19 0.19 9.53
C GLU A 43 16.22 0.95 8.62
N ARG A 44 16.59 1.23 7.37
CA ARG A 44 15.65 1.77 6.37
C ARG A 44 15.28 0.69 5.35
N PRO A 45 14.06 0.72 4.78
CA PRO A 45 13.72 -0.14 3.65
C PRO A 45 14.70 0.06 2.49
N GLY A 46 15.22 -1.05 1.96
CA GLY A 46 16.15 -1.03 0.84
C GLY A 46 15.48 -0.68 -0.51
N PRO A 47 16.25 -0.64 -1.61
CA PRO A 47 15.79 -0.18 -2.92
C PRO A 47 14.64 -1.02 -3.52
N ALA A 48 14.46 -2.27 -3.08
CA ALA A 48 13.31 -3.09 -3.50
C ALA A 48 12.05 -2.82 -2.64
N ALA A 49 12.22 -2.56 -1.35
CA ALA A 49 11.11 -2.41 -0.40
C ALA A 49 10.55 -0.98 -0.38
N ALA A 50 11.42 0.04 -0.51
CA ALA A 50 11.00 1.43 -0.40
C ALA A 50 9.95 1.84 -1.46
N PRO A 51 10.12 1.53 -2.76
CA PRO A 51 9.11 1.86 -3.77
C PRO A 51 7.77 1.18 -3.49
N ALA A 52 7.77 -0.10 -3.13
CA ALA A 52 6.55 -0.85 -2.84
C ALA A 52 5.78 -0.28 -1.62
N LEU A 53 6.49 0.18 -0.59
CA LEU A 53 5.87 0.86 0.55
C LEU A 53 5.30 2.23 0.14
N ILE A 54 6.01 2.99 -0.70
CA ILE A 54 5.55 4.29 -1.22
C ILE A 54 4.27 4.11 -2.03
N ASP A 55 4.23 3.13 -2.93
CA ASP A 55 3.07 2.84 -3.76
C ASP A 55 1.87 2.39 -2.92
N LEU A 56 2.11 1.56 -1.90
CA LEU A 56 1.08 1.13 -0.95
C LEU A 56 0.50 2.30 -0.15
N GLU A 57 1.35 3.17 0.40
CA GLU A 57 0.89 4.38 1.08
C GLU A 57 0.08 5.28 0.14
N HIS A 58 0.55 5.47 -1.09
CA HIS A 58 -0.10 6.33 -2.07
C HIS A 58 -1.52 5.83 -2.39
N VAL A 59 -1.66 4.55 -2.75
CA VAL A 59 -2.96 3.96 -3.08
C VAL A 59 -3.90 3.98 -1.89
N TYR A 60 -3.45 3.56 -0.71
CA TYR A 60 -4.28 3.58 0.50
C TYR A 60 -4.71 5.00 0.88
N SER A 61 -3.78 5.97 0.78
CA SER A 61 -4.06 7.37 1.08
C SER A 61 -5.10 7.98 0.13
N ARG A 62 -5.12 7.56 -1.14
CA ARG A 62 -6.17 7.97 -2.07
C ARG A 62 -7.50 7.29 -1.76
N ALA A 63 -7.50 5.98 -1.53
CA ALA A 63 -8.73 5.23 -1.24
C ALA A 63 -9.43 5.75 0.03
N ARG A 64 -8.69 6.08 1.09
CA ARG A 64 -9.27 6.59 2.34
C ARG A 64 -9.89 7.98 2.19
N LEU A 65 -9.50 8.76 1.19
CA LEU A 65 -10.15 10.06 0.90
C LEU A 65 -11.53 9.87 0.27
N VAL A 66 -11.78 8.74 -0.37
CA VAL A 66 -13.07 8.41 -0.97
C VAL A 66 -14.02 7.78 0.06
N TRP A 67 -13.52 6.83 0.88
CA TRP A 67 -14.38 6.00 1.73
C TRP A 67 -14.04 5.95 3.21
N GLY A 68 -12.98 6.62 3.67
CA GLY A 68 -12.44 6.47 5.02
C GLY A 68 -11.53 5.24 5.17
N GLY A 69 -10.86 5.12 6.32
CA GLY A 69 -9.79 4.14 6.55
C GLY A 69 -10.24 2.68 6.47
N ASP A 70 -11.26 2.31 7.23
CA ASP A 70 -11.73 0.92 7.30
C ASP A 70 -12.26 0.43 5.94
N SER A 71 -13.08 1.24 5.28
CA SER A 71 -13.62 0.93 3.95
C SER A 71 -12.52 0.86 2.89
N ALA A 72 -11.51 1.75 2.95
CA ALA A 72 -10.37 1.71 2.04
C ALA A 72 -9.56 0.42 2.22
N ARG A 73 -9.33 -0.01 3.47
CA ARG A 73 -8.66 -1.28 3.76
C ARG A 73 -9.45 -2.46 3.18
N ILE A 74 -10.77 -2.50 3.42
CA ILE A 74 -11.65 -3.56 2.90
C ILE A 74 -11.59 -3.58 1.37
N TRP A 75 -11.67 -2.42 0.72
CA TRP A 75 -11.59 -2.31 -0.74
C TRP A 75 -10.28 -2.88 -1.28
N MET A 76 -9.14 -2.58 -0.64
CA MET A 76 -7.84 -3.11 -1.06
C MET A 76 -7.74 -4.64 -0.96
N GLU A 77 -8.42 -5.23 0.02
CA GLU A 77 -8.41 -6.66 0.31
C GLU A 77 -9.58 -7.43 -0.33
N SER A 78 -10.46 -6.77 -1.09
CA SER A 78 -11.66 -7.36 -1.71
C SER A 78 -11.52 -7.52 -3.23
N ALA A 79 -12.29 -8.45 -3.81
CA ALA A 79 -12.35 -8.62 -5.26
C ALA A 79 -12.89 -7.34 -5.93
N ASN A 80 -12.22 -6.85 -6.98
CA ASN A 80 -12.61 -5.63 -7.67
C ASN A 80 -12.98 -5.89 -9.14
N ALA A 81 -14.14 -5.39 -9.58
CA ALA A 81 -14.67 -5.62 -10.93
C ALA A 81 -13.80 -4.98 -12.03
N PHE A 82 -13.27 -3.77 -11.81
CA PHE A 82 -12.37 -3.08 -12.74
C PHE A 82 -11.01 -3.77 -12.86
N LEU A 83 -10.67 -4.64 -11.91
CA LEU A 83 -9.46 -5.47 -11.93
C LEU A 83 -9.73 -6.92 -12.36
N GLY A 84 -10.92 -7.21 -12.92
CA GLY A 84 -11.28 -8.55 -13.38
C GLY A 84 -11.46 -9.55 -12.24
N GLY A 85 -11.91 -9.08 -11.07
CA GLY A 85 -12.11 -9.89 -9.87
C GLY A 85 -10.86 -10.05 -9.00
N ALA A 86 -9.70 -9.57 -9.45
CA ALA A 86 -8.50 -9.53 -8.62
C ALA A 86 -8.65 -8.51 -7.48
N ARG A 87 -7.89 -8.72 -6.39
CA ARG A 87 -7.84 -7.77 -5.28
C ARG A 87 -6.88 -6.63 -5.61
N PRO A 88 -7.23 -5.35 -5.33
CA PRO A 88 -6.35 -4.22 -5.59
C PRO A 88 -4.96 -4.37 -4.97
N LEU A 89 -4.88 -4.93 -3.76
CA LEU A 89 -3.61 -5.18 -3.09
C LEU A 89 -2.74 -6.19 -3.84
N ASP A 90 -3.31 -7.27 -4.39
CA ASP A 90 -2.52 -8.25 -5.14
C ASP A 90 -1.99 -7.65 -6.44
N VAL A 91 -2.82 -6.87 -7.15
CA VAL A 91 -2.43 -6.16 -8.36
C VAL A 91 -1.35 -5.12 -8.05
N LEU A 92 -1.47 -4.38 -6.95
CA LEU A 92 -0.46 -3.41 -6.52
C LEU A 92 0.91 -4.07 -6.34
N LEU A 93 0.95 -5.24 -5.70
CA LEU A 93 2.21 -5.94 -5.39
C LEU A 93 2.86 -6.60 -6.60
N THR A 94 2.09 -6.87 -7.66
CA THR A 94 2.55 -7.61 -8.85
C THR A 94 2.77 -6.71 -10.06
N ASP A 95 1.83 -5.80 -10.31
CA ASP A 95 1.77 -4.94 -11.49
C ASP A 95 2.10 -3.46 -11.18
N GLY A 96 2.20 -3.10 -9.89
CA GLY A 96 2.40 -1.73 -9.44
C GLY A 96 1.09 -0.91 -9.35
N PRO A 97 1.19 0.38 -9.03
CA PRO A 97 0.03 1.19 -8.63
C PRO A 97 -0.88 1.61 -9.78
N ALA A 98 -0.38 1.69 -11.02
CA ALA A 98 -1.07 2.36 -12.12
C ALA A 98 -2.47 1.79 -12.38
N ARG A 99 -2.59 0.46 -12.46
CA ARG A 99 -3.88 -0.21 -12.71
C ARG A 99 -4.84 -0.08 -11.53
N VAL A 100 -4.30 -0.08 -10.32
CA VAL A 100 -5.10 0.08 -9.08
C VAL A 100 -5.64 1.50 -8.96
N LEU A 101 -4.84 2.50 -9.30
CA LEU A 101 -5.26 3.89 -9.34
C LEU A 101 -6.34 4.13 -10.40
N GLN A 102 -6.21 3.51 -11.58
CA GLN A 102 -7.26 3.55 -12.61
C GLN A 102 -8.57 2.93 -12.13
N ALA A 103 -8.51 1.79 -11.42
CA ALA A 103 -9.70 1.20 -10.81
C ALA A 103 -10.32 2.14 -9.75
N LEU A 104 -9.50 2.77 -8.90
CA LEU A 104 -9.95 3.73 -7.91
C LEU A 104 -10.64 4.96 -8.57
N ASP A 105 -10.05 5.47 -9.65
CA ASP A 105 -10.68 6.53 -10.45
C ASP A 105 -12.00 6.04 -11.07
N ALA A 106 -12.05 4.83 -11.62
CA ALA A 106 -13.28 4.29 -12.18
C ALA A 106 -14.41 4.14 -11.14
N GLU A 107 -14.10 3.77 -9.88
CA GLU A 107 -15.10 3.72 -8.80
C GLU A 107 -15.63 5.11 -8.43
N MET A 108 -14.73 6.12 -8.39
CA MET A 108 -15.09 7.49 -8.02
C MET A 108 -15.95 8.18 -9.10
N TRP A 109 -15.69 7.90 -10.38
CA TRP A 109 -16.40 8.53 -11.50
C TRP A 109 -17.55 7.66 -12.05
N GLY A 110 -17.49 6.35 -11.84
CA GLY A 110 -18.50 5.36 -12.28
C GLY A 110 -19.72 5.26 -11.37
N GLY A 111 -19.69 5.88 -10.18
CA GLY A 111 -20.86 6.01 -9.31
C GLY A 111 -21.89 7.05 -9.77
N ALA A 112 -21.66 7.73 -10.90
CA ALA A 112 -22.52 8.78 -11.46
C ALA A 112 -23.24 8.35 -12.77
N ALA A 113 -23.61 7.08 -12.89
CA ALA A 113 -24.46 6.57 -13.99
C ALA A 113 -25.89 6.31 -13.51
#